data_AF-A0A6G3XNL8-F1
#
_entry.id   AF-A0A6G3XNL8-F1
#
_cell.length_a   1.000
_cell.length_b   1.000
_cell.length_c   1.000
_cell.angle_alpha   90.00
_cell.angle_beta   90.00
_cell.angle_gamma   90.00
#
_symmetry.space_group_name_H-M   'P 1'
#
loop_
_entity.id
_entity.type
_entity.pdbx_description
1 polymer ?
#
loop_
_entity_poly.entity_id
_entity_poly.type
_entity_poly.pdbx_seq_one_letter_code
_entity_poly.pdbx_strand_id
1 'polypeptide(L)' 'YYSQLGEGLLEYVGPLVDTHVHEKPLSIALREINAGLLTSEAIEGPAQ' A
#
# COMPACT_ATOMS: atom_id res chain seq x y z
N TYR A 1 0.13 -3.74 -10.22
CA TYR A 1 1.29 -4.50 -10.73
C TYR A 1 1.57 -4.35 -12.22
N TYR A 2 0.70 -3.69 -13.02
CA TYR A 2 1.10 -3.16 -14.32
C TYR A 2 0.97 -1.64 -14.28
N SER A 3 2.11 -0.97 -14.42
CA SER A 3 2.28 0.48 -14.41
C SER A 3 1.62 1.12 -15.63
N GLN A 4 0.68 2.04 -15.38
CA GLN A 4 0.31 3.06 -16.36
C GLN A 4 1.28 4.22 -16.17
N LEU A 5 2.25 4.33 -17.08
CA LEU A 5 3.11 5.51 -17.23
C LEU A 5 2.21 6.71 -17.55
N GLY A 6 2.17 7.67 -16.63
CA GLY A 6 1.38 8.89 -16.75
C GLY A 6 1.63 9.83 -15.59
N GLU A 7 2.81 10.46 -15.61
CA GLU A 7 3.15 11.75 -14.98
C GLU A 7 2.80 11.96 -13.50
N GLY A 8 3.82 11.88 -12.63
CA GLY A 8 3.84 12.66 -11.39
C GLY A 8 4.02 11.87 -10.09
N LEU A 9 5.22 11.34 -9.89
CA LEU A 9 5.86 11.15 -8.57
C LEU A 9 5.04 10.48 -7.44
N LEU A 10 4.26 9.43 -7.75
CA LEU A 10 3.77 8.50 -6.74
C LEU A 10 4.01 7.08 -7.26
N GLU A 11 5.25 6.64 -7.13
CA GLU A 11 5.60 5.25 -7.39
C GLU A 11 4.83 4.38 -6.39
N TYR A 12 4.02 3.45 -6.89
CA TYR A 12 3.42 2.43 -6.03
C TYR A 12 4.54 1.63 -5.39
N VAL A 13 4.68 1.73 -4.07
CA VAL A 13 5.61 0.89 -3.32
C VAL A 13 5.18 -0.57 -3.53
N GLY A 14 6.15 -1.43 -3.85
CA GLY A 14 5.94 -2.88 -3.91
C GLY A 14 5.57 -3.46 -2.55
N PRO A 15 5.41 -4.79 -2.43
CA PRO A 15 5.08 -5.40 -1.17
C PRO A 15 6.21 -5.17 -0.17
N LEU A 16 5.88 -4.82 1.06
CA LEU A 16 6.85 -4.68 2.15
C LEU A 16 7.17 -6.02 2.82
N VAL A 17 6.45 -7.08 2.43
CA VAL A 17 6.63 -8.45 2.89
C VAL A 17 6.85 -9.38 1.70
N ASP A 18 7.46 -10.54 1.93
CA ASP A 18 7.53 -11.59 0.91
C ASP A 18 6.12 -12.00 0.45
N THR A 19 5.97 -12.22 -0.86
CA THR A 19 4.69 -12.55 -1.50
C THR A 19 4.76 -13.88 -2.24
N HIS A 20 3.60 -14.52 -2.37
CA HIS A 20 3.46 -15.77 -3.13
C HIS A 20 2.79 -15.52 -4.48
N VAL A 21 2.99 -16.45 -5.42
CA VAL A 21 2.33 -16.40 -6.73
C VAL A 21 0.81 -16.44 -6.54
N HIS A 22 0.10 -15.52 -7.20
CA HIS A 22 -1.36 -15.34 -7.10
C HIS A 22 -1.89 -14.88 -5.73
N GLU A 23 -1.03 -14.44 -4.81
CA GLU A 23 -1.48 -13.83 -3.56
C GLU A 23 -2.31 -12.56 -3.85
N LYS A 24 -3.44 -12.43 -3.16
CA LYS A 24 -4.36 -11.29 -3.37
C LYS A 24 -3.79 -10.03 -2.73
N PRO A 25 -3.84 -8.86 -3.38
CA PRO A 25 -3.31 -7.61 -2.84
C PRO A 25 -3.82 -7.26 -1.44
N LEU A 26 -5.09 -7.53 -1.14
CA LEU A 26 -5.67 -7.29 0.19
C LEU A 26 -5.04 -8.17 1.29
N SER A 27 -4.71 -9.42 0.95
CA SER A 27 -4.03 -10.33 1.89
C SER A 27 -2.62 -9.82 2.23
N ILE A 28 -1.90 -9.34 1.23
CA ILE A 28 -0.57 -8.74 1.38
C ILE A 28 -0.66 -7.51 2.29
N ALA A 29 -1.58 -6.58 2.02
CA ALA A 29 -1.77 -5.37 2.82
C ALA A 29 -2.08 -5.69 4.30
N LEU A 30 -2.92 -6.68 4.57
CA LEU A 30 -3.23 -7.10 5.95
C LEU A 30 -2.00 -7.69 6.67
N ARG A 31 -1.14 -8.41 5.95
CA ARG A 31 0.12 -8.93 6.51
C ARG A 31 1.12 -7.81 6.79
N GLU A 32 1.20 -6.80 5.94
CA GLU A 32 2.05 -5.61 6.15
C GLU A 32 1.62 -4.83 7.40
N ILE A 33 0.31 -4.66 7.59
CA ILE A 33 -0.27 -4.07 8.82
C ILE A 33 0.09 -4.93 10.04
N ASN A 34 -0.12 -6.24 9.96
CA ASN A 34 0.17 -7.16 11.06
C ASN A 34 1.68 -7.20 11.42
N ALA A 35 2.56 -7.01 10.44
CA ALA A 35 4.00 -6.93 10.63
C ALA A 35 4.47 -5.55 11.16
N GLY A 36 3.56 -4.57 11.29
CA GLY A 36 3.88 -3.23 11.75
C GLY A 36 4.74 -2.43 10.77
N LEU A 37 4.68 -2.74 9.48
CA LEU A 37 5.51 -2.10 8.44
C LEU A 37 4.89 -0.83 7.86
N LEU A 38 3.64 -0.53 8.23
CA LEU A 38 2.87 0.59 7.72
C LEU A 38 2.48 1.53 8.86
N THR A 39 2.49 2.83 8.56
CA THR A 39 1.95 3.89 9.42
C THR A 39 0.72 4.51 8.76
N SER A 40 -0.28 4.86 9.56
CA SER A 40 -1.48 5.56 9.09
C SER A 40 -1.67 6.84 9.90
N GLU A 41 -1.87 7.94 9.19
CA GLU A 41 -2.26 9.22 9.77
C GLU A 41 -3.74 9.46 9.46
N ALA A 42 -4.51 9.83 10.49
CA ALA A 42 -5.89 10.24 10.28
C ALA A 42 -5.89 11.55 9.50
N ILE A 43 -6.65 11.60 8.40
CA ILE A 43 -6.87 12.85 7.69
C ILE A 43 -7.83 13.66 8.56
N GLU A 44 -7.34 14.76 9.15
CA GLU A 44 -8.20 15.73 9.82
C GLU A 44 -9.22 16.24 8.78
N GLY A 45 -10.51 16.01 9.04
CA GLY A 45 -11.58 16.56 8.21
C GLY A 45 -11.52 18.09 8.20
N PRO A 46 -12.09 18.78 7.20
CA PRO A 46 -12.15 20.24 7.23
C PRO A 46 -12.80 20.68 8.55
N ALA A 47 -12.15 21.60 9.27
CA ALA A 47 -12.75 22.26 10.43
C ALA A 47 -14.13 22.79 10.01
N GLN A 48 -15.17 22.30 10.68
CA GLN A 48 -16.56 22.60 10.37
C GLN A 48 -16.91 24.07 10.63
#